data_AF-A0A6G2V5W8-F1
#
_entry.id   AF-A0A6G2V5W8-F1
#
_cell.length_a   1.000
_cell.length_b   1.000
_cell.length_c   1.000
_cell.angle_alpha   90.00
_cell.angle_beta   90.00
_cell.angle_gamma   90.00
#
_symmetry.space_group_name_H-M   'P 1'
#
loop_
_entity.id
_entity.type
_entity.pdbx_description
1 polymer ?
#
loop_
_entity_poly.entity_id
_entity_poly.type
_entity_poly.pdbx_seq_one_letter_code
_entity_poly.pdbx_strand_id
1 'polypeptide(L)'
;MAERCVLLLTRRGDREATEVSGLLRRIGVPVHRLDADRLAAVRAVLGPDGELTLDGHRFAPTVTWLRHFSPRAAPLSGAPGGRMVHRDAWAALARQLAAASPAAIGAHDPGQLTQR
;
A
#
# COMPACT_ATOMS: atom_id res chain seq x y z
N MET A 1 15.71 12.27 10.34
CA MET A 1 14.73 11.20 10.62
C MET A 1 13.76 11.15 9.45
N ALA A 2 13.45 9.97 8.92
CA ALA A 2 12.46 9.86 7.86
C ALA A 2 11.07 10.34 8.32
N GLU A 3 10.29 10.90 7.40
CA GLU A 3 8.94 11.41 7.67
C GLU A 3 8.00 10.27 8.06
N ARG A 4 7.23 10.45 9.14
CA ARG A 4 6.21 9.47 9.55
C ARG A 4 4.98 9.60 8.67
N CYS A 5 4.49 8.50 8.12
CA CYS A 5 3.34 8.55 7.22
C CYS A 5 2.41 7.34 7.37
N VAL A 6 1.22 7.47 6.79
CA VAL A 6 0.36 6.33 6.48
C VAL A 6 0.72 5.80 5.09
N LEU A 7 0.98 4.49 4.99
CA LEU A 7 1.13 3.79 3.72
C LEU A 7 -0.22 3.18 3.31
N LEU A 8 -0.78 3.63 2.21
CA LEU A 8 -2.06 3.17 1.69
C LEU A 8 -1.85 2.28 0.48
N LEU A 9 -2.16 0.99 0.62
CA LEU A 9 -2.15 0.00 -0.46
C LEU A 9 -3.58 -0.18 -0.94
N THR A 10 -3.88 0.33 -2.15
CA THR A 10 -5.24 0.30 -2.72
C THR A 10 -5.23 -0.01 -4.22
N ARG A 11 -6.30 0.31 -4.95
CA ARG A 11 -6.40 0.26 -6.40
C ARG A 11 -6.70 1.64 -6.97
N ARG A 12 -6.35 1.85 -8.23
CA ARG A 12 -6.80 3.01 -8.99
C ARG A 12 -8.34 3.11 -8.97
N GLY A 13 -8.83 4.33 -8.78
CA GLY A 13 -10.27 4.62 -8.73
C GLY A 13 -10.95 4.35 -7.38
N ASP A 14 -10.21 3.92 -6.35
CA ASP A 14 -10.73 3.92 -4.98
C ASP A 14 -10.95 5.37 -4.49
N ARG A 15 -12.22 5.82 -4.55
CA ARG A 15 -12.63 7.18 -4.16
C ARG A 15 -12.49 7.40 -2.67
N GLU A 16 -12.85 6.43 -1.86
CA GLU A 16 -12.80 6.53 -0.41
C GLU A 16 -11.35 6.56 0.10
N ALA A 17 -10.46 5.75 -0.48
CA ALA A 17 -9.02 5.89 -0.23
C ALA A 17 -8.49 7.29 -0.60
N THR A 18 -9.03 7.89 -1.65
CA THR A 18 -8.68 9.26 -2.07
C THR A 18 -9.17 10.29 -1.04
N GLU A 19 -10.40 10.16 -0.57
CA GLU A 19 -11.00 11.03 0.44
C GLU A 19 -10.25 10.94 1.77
N VAL A 20 -9.96 9.74 2.26
CA VAL A 20 -9.19 9.54 3.50
C VAL A 20 -7.77 10.09 3.35
N SER A 21 -7.11 9.86 2.22
CA SER A 21 -5.80 10.47 1.96
C SER A 21 -5.86 12.01 2.03
N GLY A 22 -6.94 12.61 1.53
CA GLY A 22 -7.19 14.04 1.62
C GLY A 22 -7.43 14.52 3.06
N LEU A 23 -8.25 13.80 3.82
CA LEU A 23 -8.52 14.09 5.23
C LEU A 23 -7.26 14.03 6.09
N LEU A 24 -6.47 12.95 5.96
CA LEU A 24 -5.21 12.79 6.68
C LEU A 24 -4.22 13.92 6.36
N ARG A 25 -4.05 14.26 5.08
CA ARG A 25 -3.19 15.38 4.69
C ARG A 25 -3.66 16.72 5.24
N ARG A 26 -4.98 16.96 5.29
CA ARG A 26 -5.54 18.20 5.88
C ARG A 26 -5.22 18.37 7.36
N ILE A 27 -5.11 17.27 8.10
CA ILE A 27 -4.72 17.29 9.53
C ILE A 27 -3.21 17.14 9.73
N GLY A 28 -2.41 17.26 8.67
CA GLY A 28 -0.94 17.20 8.75
C GLY A 28 -0.36 15.80 8.83
N VAL A 29 -1.12 14.75 8.51
CA VAL A 29 -0.63 13.36 8.44
C VAL A 29 -0.23 13.04 7.01
N PRO A 30 1.07 12.79 6.74
CA PRO A 30 1.55 12.41 5.41
C PRO A 30 0.98 11.06 4.98
N VAL A 31 0.72 10.90 3.68
CA VAL A 31 0.18 9.67 3.10
C VAL A 31 0.95 9.32 1.83
N HIS A 32 1.56 8.13 1.84
CA HIS A 32 2.10 7.49 0.64
C HIS A 32 1.10 6.48 0.12
N ARG A 33 0.71 6.59 -1.15
CA ARG A 33 -0.29 5.71 -1.78
C ARG A 33 0.38 4.86 -2.85
N LEU A 34 0.08 3.58 -2.82
CA LEU A 34 0.49 2.61 -3.81
C LEU A 34 -0.75 1.90 -4.37
N ASP A 35 -1.07 2.20 -5.62
CA ASP A 35 -2.16 1.53 -6.33
C ASP A 35 -1.67 0.21 -6.91
N ALA A 36 -2.49 -0.83 -6.77
CA ALA A 36 -2.23 -2.18 -7.20
C ALA A 36 -1.66 -2.21 -8.63
N ASP A 37 -2.29 -1.52 -9.59
CA ASP A 37 -1.87 -1.44 -10.99
C ASP A 37 -0.49 -0.81 -11.25
N ARG A 38 0.10 -0.12 -10.26
CA ARG A 38 1.44 0.48 -10.35
C ARG A 38 2.54 -0.37 -9.72
N LEU A 39 2.22 -1.42 -8.97
CA LEU A 39 3.22 -2.20 -8.22
C LEU A 39 4.21 -2.98 -9.08
N ALA A 40 3.88 -3.33 -10.32
CA ALA A 40 4.80 -4.07 -11.18
C ALA A 40 6.13 -3.33 -11.43
N ALA A 41 6.15 -2.00 -11.30
CA ALA A 41 7.34 -1.17 -11.46
C ALA A 41 7.97 -0.72 -10.13
N VAL A 42 7.33 -1.04 -9.00
CA VAL A 42 7.72 -0.48 -7.70
C VAL A 42 8.97 -1.15 -7.19
N ARG A 43 9.95 -0.33 -6.80
CA ARG A 43 11.11 -0.78 -6.03
C ARG A 43 10.92 -0.41 -4.57
N ALA A 44 10.76 -1.44 -3.74
CA ALA A 44 10.65 -1.31 -2.30
C ALA A 44 11.93 -1.78 -1.61
N VAL A 45 12.52 -0.95 -0.76
CA VAL A 45 13.67 -1.29 0.08
C VAL A 45 13.34 -0.92 1.52
N LEU A 46 13.36 -1.92 2.41
CA LEU A 46 13.20 -1.71 3.85
C LEU A 46 14.58 -1.60 4.50
N GLY A 47 14.85 -0.47 5.13
CA GLY A 47 16.05 -0.23 5.92
C GLY A 47 15.96 -0.86 7.32
N PRO A 48 17.09 -1.00 8.02
CA PRO A 48 17.16 -1.63 9.34
C PRO A 48 16.34 -0.90 10.41
N ASP A 49 16.13 0.41 10.26
CA ASP A 49 15.45 1.27 11.22
C ASP A 49 13.94 1.41 10.94
N GLY A 50 13.36 0.53 10.11
CA GLY A 50 11.95 0.59 9.73
C GLY A 50 11.62 1.66 8.69
N GLU A 51 12.64 2.27 8.09
CA GLU A 51 12.47 3.23 7.00
C GLU A 51 12.26 2.50 5.67
N LEU A 52 11.21 2.87 4.96
CA LEU A 52 10.85 2.32 3.67
C LEU A 52 11.24 3.31 2.57
N THR A 53 11.94 2.82 1.56
CA THR A 53 12.14 3.53 0.30
C THR A 53 11.24 2.92 -0.76
N LEU A 54 10.29 3.68 -1.28
CA LEU A 54 9.45 3.33 -2.43
C LEU A 54 9.76 4.27 -3.59
N ASP A 55 10.21 3.73 -4.73
CA ASP A 55 10.50 4.52 -5.94
C ASP A 55 11.37 5.76 -5.69
N GLY A 56 12.35 5.62 -4.78
CA GLY A 56 13.26 6.69 -4.38
C GLY A 56 12.74 7.63 -3.29
N HIS A 57 11.47 7.49 -2.87
CA HIS A 57 10.91 8.23 -1.74
C HIS A 57 11.12 7.46 -0.43
N ARG A 58 11.87 8.06 0.50
CA ARG A 58 12.19 7.50 1.81
C ARG A 58 11.27 8.08 2.89
N PHE A 59 10.59 7.20 3.63
CA PHE A 59 9.68 7.56 4.72
C PHE A 59 9.63 6.43 5.76
N ALA A 60 9.05 6.69 6.94
CA ALA A 60 8.85 5.70 8.00
C ALA A 60 7.34 5.45 8.17
N PRO A 61 6.79 4.36 7.61
CA PRO A 61 5.36 4.12 7.69
C PRO A 61 4.98 3.72 9.13
N THR A 62 3.98 4.40 9.70
CA THR A 62 3.47 4.12 11.05
C THR A 62 2.24 3.23 11.02
N VAL A 63 1.45 3.34 9.95
CA VAL A 63 0.28 2.52 9.67
C VAL A 63 0.31 2.13 8.20
N THR A 64 0.19 0.83 7.89
CA THR A 64 -0.11 0.36 6.54
C THR A 64 -1.58 -0.03 6.45
N TRP A 65 -2.34 0.60 5.56
CA TRP A 65 -3.73 0.26 5.31
C TRP A 65 -3.87 -0.47 3.98
N LEU A 66 -4.32 -1.73 4.03
CA LEU A 66 -4.58 -2.59 2.88
C LEU A 66 -6.07 -2.60 2.58
N ARG A 67 -6.47 -2.02 1.45
CA ARG A 67 -7.87 -1.93 1.06
C ARG A 67 -8.04 -2.16 -0.43
N HIS A 68 -8.97 -3.02 -0.84
CA HIS A 68 -9.16 -3.39 -2.26
C HIS A 68 -7.88 -3.89 -2.96
N PHE A 69 -6.86 -4.24 -2.17
CA PHE A 69 -5.57 -4.72 -2.65
C PHE A 69 -5.68 -6.22 -2.93
N SER A 70 -6.13 -6.54 -4.14
CA SER A 70 -6.38 -7.92 -4.57
C SER A 70 -5.38 -8.34 -5.64
N PRO A 71 -4.93 -9.61 -5.64
CA PRO A 71 -4.23 -10.20 -6.80
C PRO A 71 -5.07 -10.17 -8.09
N ARG A 72 -6.40 -9.99 -8.00
CA ARG A 72 -7.28 -9.77 -9.16
C ARG A 72 -7.19 -8.36 -9.73
N ALA A 73 -6.76 -7.38 -8.94
CA ALA A 73 -6.52 -6.01 -9.39
C ALA A 73 -5.18 -5.86 -10.14
N ALA A 74 -4.39 -6.93 -10.19
CA ALA A 74 -3.14 -6.96 -10.94
C ALA A 74 -3.36 -6.96 -12.45
N PRO A 75 -2.67 -6.09 -13.21
CA PRO A 75 -2.60 -6.22 -14.65
C PRO A 75 -2.14 -7.64 -15.00
N LEU A 76 -2.83 -8.27 -15.94
CA LEU A 76 -2.43 -9.56 -16.48
C LEU A 76 -1.24 -9.35 -17.44
N SER A 77 -0.04 -9.10 -16.91
CA SER A 77 1.17 -9.06 -17.73
C SER A 77 1.82 -10.45 -17.82
N GLY A 78 2.09 -10.91 -19.04
CA GLY A 78 2.90 -12.12 -19.30
C GLY A 78 2.11 -13.38 -19.71
N ALA A 79 2.86 -14.42 -20.08
CA ALA A 79 2.34 -15.73 -20.48
C ALA A 79 1.46 -16.36 -19.35
N PRO A 80 0.51 -17.26 -19.67
CA PRO A 80 -0.44 -17.83 -18.70
C PRO A 80 0.20 -18.33 -17.38
N GLY A 81 1.36 -18.99 -17.44
CA GLY A 81 2.10 -19.44 -16.26
C GLY A 81 2.73 -18.31 -15.41
N GLY A 82 3.11 -17.19 -16.03
CA GLY A 82 3.65 -16.02 -15.34
C GLY A 82 2.60 -15.24 -14.54
N ARG A 83 1.32 -15.36 -14.90
CA ARG A 83 0.22 -14.63 -14.22
C ARG A 83 -0.02 -15.10 -12.79
N MET A 84 0.16 -16.39 -12.52
CA MET A 84 0.06 -16.92 -11.14
C MET A 84 1.24 -16.47 -10.28
N VAL A 85 2.46 -16.62 -10.78
CA VAL A 85 3.68 -16.17 -10.10
C VAL A 85 3.61 -14.66 -9.80
N HIS A 86 3.09 -13.87 -10.73
CA HIS A 86 2.86 -12.44 -10.53
C HIS A 86 1.89 -12.17 -9.39
N ARG A 87 0.75 -12.88 -9.33
CA ARG A 87 -0.23 -12.75 -8.24
C ARG A 87 0.32 -13.11 -6.87
N ASP A 88 1.12 -14.16 -6.78
CA ASP A 88 1.71 -14.60 -5.51
C ASP A 88 2.79 -13.63 -5.03
N ALA A 89 3.62 -13.13 -5.95
CA ALA A 89 4.59 -12.07 -5.67
C ALA A 89 3.90 -10.79 -5.18
N TRP A 90 2.73 -10.46 -5.73
CA TRP A 90 1.94 -9.29 -5.33
C TRP A 90 1.37 -9.43 -3.91
N ALA A 91 0.80 -10.60 -3.59
CA ALA A 91 0.31 -10.87 -2.25
C ALA A 91 1.46 -10.86 -1.23
N ALA A 92 2.63 -11.38 -1.60
CA ALA A 92 3.82 -11.36 -0.76
C ALA A 92 4.31 -9.94 -0.48
N LEU A 93 4.42 -9.09 -1.51
CA LEU A 93 4.85 -7.71 -1.34
C LEU A 93 3.90 -6.90 -0.45
N ALA A 94 2.58 -7.06 -0.63
CA ALA A 94 1.60 -6.38 0.23
C ALA A 94 1.76 -6.78 1.71
N ARG A 95 1.99 -8.06 1.99
CA ARG A 95 2.26 -8.57 3.34
C ARG A 95 3.56 -8.02 3.91
N GLN A 96 4.62 -7.94 3.11
CA GLN A 96 5.90 -7.39 3.54
C GLN A 96 5.79 -5.89 3.86
N LEU A 97 5.08 -5.13 3.03
CA LEU A 97 4.80 -3.70 3.27
C LEU A 97 3.88 -3.47 4.47
N ALA A 98 2.96 -4.39 4.75
CA ALA A 98 2.17 -4.37 5.98
C ALA A 98 3.04 -4.58 7.22
N ALA A 99 3.95 -5.56 7.17
CA ALA A 99 4.87 -5.88 8.25
C ALA A 99 5.96 -4.81 8.49
N ALA A 100 6.21 -3.93 7.51
CA ALA A 100 7.13 -2.81 7.64
C ALA A 100 6.58 -1.68 8.56
N SER A 101 5.28 -1.67 8.82
CA SER A 101 4.65 -0.71 9.73
C SER A 101 4.44 -1.30 11.12
N PRO A 102 4.55 -0.49 12.19
CA PRO A 102 4.14 -0.88 13.53
C PRO A 102 2.68 -1.33 13.64
N ALA A 103 1.79 -0.78 12.82
CA ALA A 103 0.38 -1.17 12.75
C ALA A 103 -0.07 -1.42 11.30
N ALA A 104 -0.97 -2.38 11.12
CA ALA A 104 -1.57 -2.68 9.83
C ALA A 104 -3.09 -2.82 9.94
N ILE A 105 -3.82 -2.18 9.02
CA ILE A 105 -5.27 -2.32 8.87
C ILE A 105 -5.49 -3.21 7.63
N GLY A 106 -6.00 -4.43 7.85
CA GLY A 106 -6.02 -5.48 6.85
C GLY A 106 -7.27 -5.49 5.96
N ALA A 107 -7.23 -6.27 4.88
CA ALA A 107 -8.36 -6.42 3.96
C ALA A 107 -9.58 -7.15 4.54
N HIS A 108 -9.42 -7.91 5.63
CA HIS A 108 -10.49 -8.64 6.30
C HIS A 108 -11.25 -7.79 7.33
N ASP A 109 -10.62 -6.72 7.80
CA ASP A 109 -11.24 -5.71 8.66
C ASP A 109 -10.65 -4.33 8.29
N PRO A 110 -11.06 -3.76 7.14
CA PRO A 110 -10.48 -2.52 6.64
C PRO A 110 -10.90 -1.28 7.47
N GLY A 111 -11.67 -1.47 8.55
CA GLY A 111 -12.41 -0.41 9.23
C GLY A 111 -13.63 0.03 8.43
N GLN A 112 -14.75 0.31 9.12
CA GLN A 112 -15.89 1.01 8.50
C GLN A 112 -15.63 2.51 8.52
N LEU A 113 -15.71 3.16 7.36
CA LEU A 113 -15.61 4.61 7.20
C LEU A 113 -16.95 5.23 6.78
N THR A 114 -18.05 4.68 7.28
CA THR A 114 -19.32 5.43 7.24
C THR A 114 -19.33 6.41 8.40
N GLN A 115 -18.96 7.67 8.16
CA GLN A 115 -19.42 8.76 9.03
C GLN A 115 -20.90 8.98 8.73
N ARG A 116 -21.76 8.59 9.68
CA ARG A 116 -23.12 9.11 9.75
C ARG A 116 -23.10 10.48 10.41
#